data_AF-A0A2H9SIK9-F1
#
_entry.id   AF-A0A2H9SIK9-F1
#
_cell.length_a   1.000
_cell.length_b   1.000
_cell.length_c   1.000
_cell.angle_alpha   90.00
_cell.angle_beta   90.00
_cell.angle_gamma   90.00
#
_symmetry.space_group_name_H-M   'P 1'
#
loop_
_entity.id
_entity.type
_entity.pdbx_description
1 polymer ?
#
loop_
_entity_poly.entity_id
_entity_poly.type
_entity_poly.pdbx_seq_one_letter_code
_entity_poly.pdbx_strand_id
1 'polypeptide(L)'
;MKIYWKTVIGTCIYKSSELSVYQNPLYRWLMFQDQTHFQTLLHRHHPHKPVLQYLHPFTIALRLQPGPTCLLGLGGGAIAHLAAPHLAAYSMVAIEASREVITLASRYFMTNTIKNLNILHQDAYDYVSQSTNLYQHILIDIYTSEGFPASCAAIDFFEHCQRLLTFKGILALNLVNIHQEFAILQHIRDVFKHATVCIPVPGSANMIVLACSSQTHLMSLIQQSPHLKTLIWDGVFGYMARFV
;
A
#
# COMPACT_ATOMS: atom_id res chain seq x y z
N MET A 1 -16.41 -12.12 -2.84
CA MET A 1 -17.73 -12.34 -2.19
C MET A 1 -17.79 -11.95 -0.69
N LYS A 2 -16.72 -12.07 0.11
CA LYS A 2 -16.76 -11.78 1.58
C LYS A 2 -16.84 -10.29 1.98
N ILE A 3 -16.39 -9.35 1.14
CA ILE A 3 -16.32 -7.92 1.48
C ILE A 3 -17.70 -7.24 1.40
N TYR A 4 -18.51 -7.59 0.40
CA TYR A 4 -19.83 -6.97 0.16
C TYR A 4 -20.79 -7.09 1.35
N TRP A 5 -20.74 -8.19 2.12
CA TRP A 5 -21.53 -8.35 3.35
C TRP A 5 -21.19 -7.31 4.43
N LYS A 6 -19.95 -6.82 4.46
CA LYS A 6 -19.50 -5.80 5.43
C LYS A 6 -19.99 -4.40 5.07
N THR A 7 -20.41 -4.19 3.83
CA THR A 7 -20.83 -2.88 3.30
C THR A 7 -22.34 -2.79 3.04
N VAL A 8 -23.11 -3.82 3.42
CA VAL A 8 -24.58 -3.80 3.31
C VAL A 8 -25.16 -2.75 4.26
N ILE A 9 -26.27 -2.13 3.85
CA ILE A 9 -27.01 -1.09 4.63
C ILE A 9 -26.12 0.12 4.96
N GLY A 10 -25.16 0.45 4.09
CA GLY A 10 -24.35 1.65 4.21
C GLY A 10 -25.16 2.91 3.93
N THR A 11 -25.05 3.91 4.80
CA THR A 11 -25.55 5.27 4.53
C THR A 11 -24.41 6.12 3.97
N CYS A 12 -24.67 6.85 2.90
CA CYS A 12 -23.75 7.87 2.39
C CYS A 12 -23.73 9.04 3.37
N ILE A 13 -22.57 9.35 3.94
CA ILE A 13 -22.37 10.43 4.93
C ILE A 13 -21.54 11.60 4.39
N TYR A 14 -21.00 11.45 3.18
CA TYR A 14 -20.32 12.48 2.42
C TYR A 14 -20.35 12.11 0.93
N LYS A 15 -20.54 13.11 0.07
CA LYS A 15 -20.47 12.95 -1.38
C LYS A 15 -19.94 14.22 -2.04
N SER A 16 -19.00 14.08 -2.95
CA SER A 16 -18.51 15.11 -3.86
C SER A 16 -18.63 14.66 -5.32
N SER A 17 -18.01 15.39 -6.25
CA SER A 17 -17.90 15.00 -7.66
C SER A 17 -16.98 13.81 -7.90
N GLU A 18 -16.05 13.50 -6.98
CA GLU A 18 -15.03 12.46 -7.17
C GLU A 18 -15.14 11.33 -6.15
N LEU A 19 -15.56 11.64 -4.92
CA LEU A 19 -15.50 10.72 -3.79
C LEU A 19 -16.81 10.64 -3.03
N SER A 20 -16.99 9.51 -2.36
CA SER A 20 -18.10 9.29 -1.44
C SER A 20 -17.64 8.50 -0.22
N VAL A 21 -18.14 8.90 0.95
CA VAL A 21 -17.92 8.17 2.20
C VAL A 21 -19.23 7.54 2.62
N TYR A 22 -19.17 6.25 2.87
CA TYR A 22 -20.29 5.48 3.39
C TYR A 22 -19.94 4.90 4.75
N GLN A 23 -20.99 4.64 5.53
CA GLN A 23 -20.85 4.12 6.87
C GLN A 23 -22.02 3.21 7.22
N ASN A 24 -21.73 2.14 7.97
CA ASN A 24 -22.71 1.40 8.75
C ASN A 24 -22.23 1.31 10.23
N PRO A 25 -22.91 0.59 11.14
CA PRO A 25 -22.49 0.51 12.54
C PRO A 25 -21.04 0.05 12.75
N LEU A 26 -20.52 -0.86 11.91
CA LEU A 26 -19.20 -1.48 12.12
C LEU A 26 -18.11 -0.95 11.17
N TYR A 27 -18.48 -0.57 9.96
CA TYR A 27 -17.55 -0.26 8.89
C TYR A 27 -17.78 1.13 8.32
N ARG A 28 -16.69 1.68 7.79
CA ARG A 28 -16.67 2.93 7.05
C ARG A 28 -15.78 2.75 5.84
N TRP A 29 -16.21 3.25 4.68
CA TRP A 29 -15.47 3.10 3.45
C TRP A 29 -15.53 4.33 2.57
N LEU A 30 -14.46 4.50 1.80
CA LEU A 30 -14.23 5.56 0.84
C LEU A 30 -14.25 4.92 -0.56
N MET A 31 -15.03 5.51 -1.47
CA MET A 31 -15.18 5.03 -2.85
C MET A 31 -15.03 6.21 -3.81
N PHE A 32 -14.54 5.89 -5.01
CA PHE A 32 -14.71 6.76 -6.17
C PHE A 32 -16.19 6.80 -6.59
N GLN A 33 -16.59 7.84 -7.32
CA GLN A 33 -17.98 7.98 -7.79
C GLN A 33 -18.45 6.86 -8.73
N ASP A 34 -17.54 6.11 -9.35
CA ASP A 34 -17.91 4.95 -10.17
C ASP A 34 -18.59 3.83 -9.36
N GLN A 35 -18.50 3.88 -8.03
CA GLN A 35 -19.06 2.92 -7.07
C GLN A 35 -18.65 1.46 -7.29
N THR A 36 -17.65 1.21 -8.14
CA THR A 36 -17.16 -0.13 -8.44
C THR A 36 -15.86 -0.42 -7.68
N HIS A 37 -15.10 0.62 -7.32
CA HIS A 37 -13.80 0.47 -6.67
C HIS A 37 -13.77 1.08 -5.26
N PHE A 38 -13.47 0.26 -4.25
CA PHE A 38 -13.18 0.73 -2.90
C PHE A 38 -11.77 1.31 -2.86
N GLN A 39 -11.64 2.57 -2.46
CA GLN A 39 -10.34 3.15 -2.12
C GLN A 39 -9.91 2.70 -0.72
N THR A 40 -10.85 2.63 0.23
CA THR A 40 -10.57 2.16 1.59
C THR A 40 -11.81 1.57 2.25
N LEU A 41 -11.63 0.52 3.06
CA LEU A 41 -12.63 -0.02 3.96
C LEU A 41 -11.99 -0.28 5.32
N LEU A 42 -12.60 0.26 6.38
CA LEU A 42 -12.05 0.27 7.73
C LEU A 42 -13.11 -0.10 8.77
N HIS A 43 -12.71 -0.82 9.81
CA HIS A 43 -13.57 -1.12 10.96
C HIS A 43 -13.54 0.05 11.95
N ARG A 44 -14.69 0.65 12.23
CA ARG A 44 -14.82 1.91 12.99
C ARG A 44 -14.25 1.84 14.40
N HIS A 45 -14.41 0.69 15.07
CA HIS A 45 -13.95 0.50 16.45
C HIS A 45 -12.57 -0.16 16.55
N HIS A 46 -12.06 -0.72 15.45
CA HIS A 46 -10.80 -1.48 15.42
C HIS A 46 -10.04 -1.14 14.14
N PRO A 47 -9.64 0.13 13.95
CA PRO A 47 -9.07 0.60 12.69
C PRO A 47 -7.75 -0.10 12.32
N HIS A 48 -7.03 -0.62 13.32
CA HIS A 48 -5.79 -1.39 13.15
C HIS A 48 -6.02 -2.84 12.66
N LYS A 49 -7.27 -3.30 12.50
CA LYS A 49 -7.54 -4.64 11.97
C LYS A 49 -7.73 -4.56 10.45
N PRO A 50 -6.96 -5.32 9.66
CA PRO A 50 -7.07 -5.26 8.20
C PRO A 50 -8.44 -5.79 7.77
N VAL A 51 -9.14 -5.02 6.94
CA VAL A 51 -10.45 -5.44 6.39
C VAL A 51 -10.30 -5.92 4.94
N LEU A 52 -9.47 -5.23 4.16
CA LEU A 52 -9.12 -5.59 2.78
C LEU A 52 -7.99 -6.63 2.79
N GLN A 53 -8.08 -7.61 1.88
CA GLN A 53 -7.22 -8.80 1.91
C GLN A 53 -5.75 -8.49 1.58
N TYR A 54 -5.49 -7.53 0.68
CA TYR A 54 -4.12 -7.17 0.25
C TYR A 54 -3.31 -6.51 1.37
N LEU A 55 -3.96 -5.85 2.33
CA LEU A 55 -3.29 -5.06 3.37
C LEU A 55 -2.31 -5.87 4.22
N HIS A 56 -2.62 -7.16 4.44
CA HIS A 56 -1.76 -8.01 5.28
C HIS A 56 -0.46 -8.44 4.58
N PRO A 57 -0.46 -8.98 3.34
CA PRO A 57 0.78 -9.19 2.60
C PRO A 57 1.50 -7.86 2.28
N PHE A 58 0.77 -6.78 2.01
CA PHE A 58 1.36 -5.49 1.66
C PHE A 58 2.17 -4.85 2.80
N THR A 59 1.72 -5.02 4.05
CA THR A 59 2.38 -4.44 5.23
C THR A 59 3.33 -5.41 5.96
N ILE A 60 3.61 -6.59 5.38
CA ILE A 60 4.35 -7.65 6.08
C ILE A 60 5.77 -7.24 6.47
N ALA A 61 6.49 -6.56 5.58
CA ALA A 61 7.85 -6.07 5.82
C ALA A 61 7.88 -5.04 6.97
N LEU A 62 6.95 -4.09 6.95
CA LEU A 62 6.79 -3.08 8.00
C LEU A 62 6.54 -3.70 9.37
N ARG A 63 5.74 -4.77 9.43
CA ARG A 63 5.38 -5.43 10.69
C ARG A 63 6.48 -6.31 11.26
N LEU A 64 7.25 -6.97 10.41
CA LEU A 64 8.36 -7.83 10.82
C LEU A 64 9.61 -7.03 11.17
N GLN A 65 9.85 -5.92 10.46
CA GLN A 65 11.01 -5.05 10.68
C GLN A 65 10.56 -3.58 10.73
N PRO A 66 9.88 -3.14 11.81
CA PRO A 66 9.43 -1.75 11.94
C PRO A 66 10.55 -0.73 11.72
N GLY A 67 10.25 0.36 11.01
CA GLY A 67 11.22 1.41 10.68
C GLY A 67 10.57 2.62 10.01
N PRO A 68 11.36 3.69 9.73
CA PRO A 68 10.86 4.86 9.01
C PRO A 68 10.23 4.46 7.68
N THR A 69 9.00 4.90 7.44
CA THR A 69 8.19 4.46 6.30
C THR A 69 7.72 5.64 5.46
N CYS A 70 7.88 5.54 4.15
CA CYS A 70 7.18 6.37 3.17
C CYS A 70 5.98 5.58 2.65
N LEU A 71 4.81 6.20 2.63
CA LEU A 71 3.60 5.66 2.06
C LEU A 71 3.18 6.58 0.90
N LEU A 72 3.26 6.09 -0.33
CA LEU A 72 2.75 6.79 -1.51
C LEU A 72 1.29 6.36 -1.71
N GLY A 73 0.37 7.31 -1.57
CA GLY A 73 -1.07 7.09 -1.51
C GLY A 73 -1.57 6.96 -0.07
N LEU A 74 -2.56 7.76 0.33
CA LEU A 74 -3.14 7.70 1.68
C LEU A 74 -4.44 6.91 1.70
N GLY A 75 -5.33 7.17 0.72
CA GLY A 75 -6.71 6.75 0.77
C GLY A 75 -7.39 7.19 2.07
N GLY A 76 -8.19 6.31 2.67
CA GLY A 76 -8.75 6.50 4.01
C GLY A 76 -7.79 6.12 5.15
N GLY A 77 -6.50 5.93 4.88
CA GLY A 77 -5.48 5.69 5.91
C GLY A 77 -5.45 4.28 6.51
N ALA A 78 -6.01 3.27 5.83
CA ALA A 78 -6.02 1.88 6.35
C ALA A 78 -4.61 1.35 6.67
N ILE A 79 -3.64 1.64 5.80
CA ILE A 79 -2.23 1.25 6.01
C ILE A 79 -1.63 1.99 7.21
N ALA A 80 -1.91 3.29 7.34
CA ALA A 80 -1.44 4.07 8.47
C ALA A 80 -1.99 3.55 9.80
N HIS A 81 -3.28 3.15 9.85
CA HIS A 81 -3.87 2.52 11.03
C HIS A 81 -3.29 1.15 11.36
N LEU A 82 -2.95 0.36 10.33
CA LEU A 82 -2.26 -0.92 10.52
C LEU A 82 -0.84 -0.73 11.05
N ALA A 83 -0.17 0.33 10.61
CA ALA A 83 1.17 0.67 11.07
C ALA A 83 1.18 1.37 12.45
N ALA A 84 0.07 1.96 12.88
CA ALA A 84 -0.03 2.78 14.09
C ALA A 84 0.62 2.17 15.35
N PRO A 85 0.52 0.84 15.64
CA PRO A 85 1.21 0.24 16.78
C PRO A 85 2.73 0.38 16.73
N HIS A 86 3.32 0.45 15.54
CA HIS A 86 4.75 0.59 15.32
C HIS A 86 5.20 2.07 15.27
N LEU A 87 4.28 2.99 15.00
CA LEU A 87 4.60 4.42 14.88
C LEU A 87 4.89 5.10 16.23
N ALA A 88 4.77 4.40 17.36
CA ALA A 88 5.25 4.92 18.63
C ALA A 88 6.79 5.10 18.64
N ALA A 89 7.52 4.24 17.92
CA ALA A 89 8.99 4.25 17.85
C ALA A 89 9.54 4.78 16.51
N TYR A 90 8.70 4.87 15.48
CA TYR A 90 9.09 5.25 14.12
C TYR A 90 8.10 6.23 13.50
N SER A 91 8.51 6.90 12.43
CA SER A 91 7.64 7.83 11.69
C SER A 91 7.14 7.24 10.37
N MET A 92 5.94 7.65 9.98
CA MET A 92 5.42 7.44 8.63
C MET A 92 5.18 8.78 7.96
N VAL A 93 5.66 8.93 6.72
CA VAL A 93 5.29 10.04 5.84
C VAL A 93 4.36 9.50 4.76
N ALA A 94 3.13 9.96 4.71
CA ALA A 94 2.16 9.61 3.69
C ALA A 94 2.04 10.74 2.65
N ILE A 95 2.17 10.43 1.38
CA ILE A 95 2.10 11.37 0.25
C ILE A 95 0.78 11.14 -0.47
N GLU A 96 -0.04 12.18 -0.57
CA GLU A 96 -1.37 12.10 -1.18
C GLU A 96 -1.60 13.30 -2.09
N ALA A 97 -1.97 13.04 -3.34
CA ALA A 97 -2.18 14.07 -4.35
C ALA A 97 -3.55 14.77 -4.22
N SER A 98 -4.54 14.11 -3.60
CA SER A 98 -5.87 14.68 -3.42
C SER A 98 -6.04 15.33 -2.04
N ARG A 99 -6.18 16.66 -2.02
CA ARG A 99 -6.57 17.40 -0.79
C ARG A 99 -7.88 16.89 -0.20
N GLU A 100 -8.80 16.46 -1.06
CA GLU A 100 -10.08 15.92 -0.64
C GLU A 100 -9.86 14.60 0.12
N VAL A 101 -9.06 13.68 -0.42
CA VAL A 101 -8.71 12.42 0.27
C VAL A 101 -8.09 12.70 1.64
N ILE A 102 -7.11 13.63 1.73
CA ILE A 102 -6.50 14.00 3.02
C ILE A 102 -7.54 14.51 4.02
N THR A 103 -8.43 15.39 3.57
CA THR A 103 -9.49 15.98 4.39
C THR A 103 -10.45 14.89 4.88
N LEU A 104 -10.86 13.99 4.00
CA LEU A 104 -11.76 12.89 4.33
C LEU A 104 -11.08 11.86 5.24
N ALA A 105 -9.82 11.53 5.01
CA ALA A 105 -9.03 10.64 5.84
C ALA A 105 -8.96 11.15 7.29
N SER A 106 -8.70 12.45 7.46
CA SER A 106 -8.71 13.08 8.79
C SER A 106 -10.11 13.07 9.41
N ARG A 107 -11.11 13.62 8.69
CA ARG A 107 -12.46 13.85 9.21
C ARG A 107 -13.22 12.56 9.49
N TYR A 108 -13.11 11.60 8.59
CA TYR A 108 -13.90 10.38 8.60
C TYR A 108 -13.08 9.15 8.89
N PHE A 109 -11.75 9.15 8.82
CA PHE A 109 -10.98 7.94 9.10
C PHE A 109 -9.98 8.11 10.24
N MET A 110 -10.06 9.19 11.03
CA MET A 110 -9.30 9.34 12.28
C MET A 110 -7.78 9.34 12.07
N THR A 111 -7.28 9.68 10.87
CA THR A 111 -5.83 9.70 10.61
C THR A 111 -5.11 10.76 11.44
N ASN A 112 -5.79 11.84 11.80
CA ASN A 112 -5.30 12.87 12.72
C ASN A 112 -5.02 12.38 14.16
N THR A 113 -5.49 11.18 14.51
CA THR A 113 -5.24 10.57 15.83
C THR A 113 -3.99 9.68 15.83
N ILE A 114 -3.42 9.38 14.66
CA ILE A 114 -2.25 8.50 14.52
C ILE A 114 -1.00 9.32 14.84
N LYS A 115 -0.31 8.95 15.92
CA LYS A 115 0.97 9.59 16.29
C LYS A 115 2.05 9.30 15.25
N ASN A 116 2.93 10.28 15.03
CA ASN A 116 4.07 10.20 14.10
C ASN A 116 3.70 9.84 12.64
N LEU A 117 2.45 10.08 12.26
CA LEU A 117 2.01 10.12 10.87
C LEU A 117 2.06 11.56 10.38
N ASN A 118 2.91 11.83 9.39
CA ASN A 118 2.94 13.10 8.66
C ASN A 118 2.29 12.89 7.29
N ILE A 119 1.31 13.71 6.95
CA ILE A 119 0.59 13.63 5.66
C ILE A 119 0.97 14.85 4.84
N LEU A 120 1.57 14.63 3.68
CA LEU A 120 1.98 15.69 2.75
C LEU A 120 1.07 15.67 1.53
N HIS A 121 0.52 16.84 1.20
CA HIS A 121 -0.22 17.05 -0.04
C HIS A 121 0.76 17.32 -1.19
N GLN A 122 1.10 16.29 -1.93
CA GLN A 122 2.08 16.34 -3.01
C GLN A 122 1.85 15.18 -3.99
N ASP A 123 2.28 15.35 -5.24
CA ASP A 123 2.38 14.24 -6.19
C ASP A 123 3.48 13.24 -5.77
N ALA A 124 3.22 11.95 -5.97
CA ALA A 124 4.13 10.90 -5.54
C ALA A 124 5.45 10.90 -6.32
N TYR A 125 5.41 11.14 -7.63
CA TYR A 125 6.61 11.23 -8.48
C TYR A 125 7.46 12.45 -8.09
N ASP A 126 6.83 13.60 -7.92
CA ASP A 126 7.52 14.82 -7.47
C ASP A 126 8.18 14.62 -6.10
N TYR A 127 7.50 13.96 -5.18
CA TYR A 127 8.06 13.69 -3.87
C TYR A 127 9.30 12.80 -3.95
N VAL A 128 9.24 11.66 -4.65
CA VAL A 128 10.38 10.72 -4.69
C VAL A 128 11.56 11.26 -5.49
N SER A 129 11.32 12.07 -6.51
CA SER A 129 12.39 12.71 -7.29
C SER A 129 13.15 13.76 -6.48
N GLN A 130 12.48 14.50 -5.60
CA GLN A 130 13.06 15.63 -4.86
C GLN A 130 13.56 15.26 -3.45
N SER A 131 12.97 14.24 -2.83
CA SER A 131 13.30 13.88 -1.45
C SER A 131 14.74 13.38 -1.31
N THR A 132 15.32 13.63 -0.13
CA THR A 132 16.62 13.09 0.29
C THR A 132 16.50 12.23 1.55
N ASN A 133 15.27 11.97 2.00
CA ASN A 133 15.01 11.15 3.19
C ASN A 133 15.31 9.68 2.90
N LEU A 134 15.82 8.97 3.91
CA LEU A 134 16.02 7.51 3.83
C LEU A 134 14.93 6.78 4.60
N TYR A 135 14.41 5.73 3.98
CA TYR A 135 13.32 4.92 4.49
C TYR A 135 13.71 3.46 4.60
N GLN A 136 13.23 2.81 5.66
CA GLN A 136 13.28 1.36 5.77
C GLN A 136 12.20 0.71 4.90
N HIS A 137 11.07 1.39 4.70
CA HIS A 137 9.98 0.92 3.84
C HIS A 137 9.46 2.03 2.93
N ILE A 138 9.23 1.70 1.66
CA ILE A 138 8.43 2.52 0.75
C ILE A 138 7.24 1.66 0.32
N LEU A 139 6.03 2.07 0.69
CA LEU A 139 4.79 1.40 0.33
C LEU A 139 4.10 2.20 -0.77
N ILE A 140 3.81 1.57 -1.90
CA ILE A 140 3.23 2.21 -3.08
C ILE A 140 1.81 1.66 -3.27
N ASP A 141 0.82 2.49 -2.95
CA ASP A 141 -0.62 2.20 -3.07
C ASP A 141 -1.34 3.39 -3.73
N ILE A 142 -0.84 3.78 -4.90
CA ILE A 142 -1.32 4.93 -5.68
C ILE A 142 -2.19 4.45 -6.84
N TYR A 143 -3.51 4.59 -6.68
CA TYR A 143 -4.47 4.31 -7.72
C TYR A 143 -5.45 5.47 -7.89
N THR A 144 -5.71 5.80 -9.14
CA THR A 144 -6.73 6.77 -9.54
C THR A 144 -7.92 6.04 -10.16
N SER A 145 -8.97 6.78 -10.52
CA SER A 145 -10.08 6.26 -11.32
C SER A 145 -9.63 5.75 -12.70
N GLU A 146 -8.47 6.19 -13.19
CA GLU A 146 -7.89 5.79 -14.48
C GLU A 146 -6.85 4.67 -14.35
N GLY A 147 -6.59 4.19 -13.13
CA GLY A 147 -5.60 3.16 -12.84
C GLY A 147 -4.31 3.71 -12.23
N PHE A 148 -3.21 2.99 -12.44
CA PHE A 148 -1.89 3.34 -11.92
C PHE A 148 -1.34 4.59 -12.64
N PRO A 149 -0.92 5.66 -11.93
CA PRO A 149 -0.46 6.90 -12.56
C PRO A 149 0.70 6.68 -13.54
N ALA A 150 0.57 7.22 -14.76
CA ALA A 150 1.56 7.01 -15.81
C ALA A 150 2.97 7.51 -15.44
N SER A 151 3.06 8.64 -14.71
CA SER A 151 4.34 9.17 -14.19
C SER A 151 5.02 8.19 -13.23
N CYS A 152 4.24 7.48 -12.43
CA CYS A 152 4.75 6.50 -11.48
C CYS A 152 5.00 5.13 -12.11
N ALA A 153 4.49 4.87 -13.32
CA ALA A 153 4.70 3.60 -14.03
C ALA A 153 6.07 3.55 -14.73
N ALA A 154 6.73 4.69 -14.90
CA ALA A 154 8.04 4.79 -15.55
C ALA A 154 9.16 4.22 -14.68
N ILE A 155 10.26 3.80 -15.33
CA ILE A 155 11.38 3.14 -14.65
C ILE A 155 12.12 4.06 -13.66
N ASP A 156 12.26 5.34 -14.01
CA ASP A 156 12.92 6.37 -13.22
C ASP A 156 12.23 6.61 -11.86
N PHE A 157 10.90 6.49 -11.80
CA PHE A 157 10.17 6.52 -10.54
C PHE A 157 10.66 5.45 -9.56
N PHE A 158 10.91 4.23 -10.05
CA PHE A 158 11.43 3.14 -9.21
C PHE A 158 12.90 3.35 -8.84
N GLU A 159 13.71 3.94 -9.72
CA GLU A 159 15.08 4.35 -9.40
C GLU A 159 15.11 5.40 -8.29
N HIS A 160 14.22 6.40 -8.36
CA HIS A 160 14.03 7.38 -7.29
C HIS A 160 13.62 6.71 -5.98
N CYS A 161 12.66 5.78 -6.01
CA CYS A 161 12.28 5.02 -4.83
C CYS A 161 13.46 4.22 -4.26
N GLN A 162 14.22 3.51 -5.10
CA GLN A 162 15.40 2.75 -4.66
C GLN A 162 16.45 3.63 -3.97
N ARG A 163 16.70 4.83 -4.50
CA ARG A 163 17.62 5.81 -3.90
C ARG A 163 17.21 6.25 -2.49
N LEU A 164 15.91 6.27 -2.21
CA LEU A 164 15.36 6.65 -0.90
C LEU A 164 15.30 5.47 0.08
N LEU A 165 15.63 4.25 -0.32
CA LEU A 165 15.68 3.10 0.58
C LEU A 165 17.05 3.00 1.26
N THR A 166 17.04 2.55 2.52
CA THR A 166 18.27 2.04 3.15
C THR A 166 18.76 0.78 2.42
N PHE A 167 19.99 0.35 2.68
CA PHE A 167 20.55 -0.85 2.03
C PHE A 167 19.69 -2.13 2.22
N LYS A 168 19.03 -2.25 3.38
CA LYS A 168 18.09 -3.34 3.70
C LYS A 168 16.63 -2.90 3.60
N GLY A 169 16.39 -1.73 3.01
CA GLY A 169 15.07 -1.16 2.82
C GLY A 169 14.25 -1.99 1.84
N ILE A 170 12.93 -2.00 2.04
CA ILE A 170 12.00 -2.78 1.23
C ILE A 170 10.99 -1.84 0.57
N LEU A 171 10.87 -1.97 -0.74
CA LEU A 171 9.75 -1.43 -1.48
C LEU A 171 8.64 -2.48 -1.49
N ALA A 172 7.41 -2.07 -1.20
CA ALA A 172 6.21 -2.87 -1.43
C ALA A 172 5.30 -2.12 -2.40
N LEU A 173 4.90 -2.78 -3.47
CA LEU A 173 3.94 -2.27 -4.45
C LEU A 173 2.68 -3.14 -4.44
N ASN A 174 1.51 -2.52 -4.40
CA ASN A 174 0.24 -3.17 -4.68
C ASN A 174 -0.06 -3.00 -6.18
N LEU A 175 -0.09 -4.10 -6.93
CA LEU A 175 -0.59 -4.13 -8.31
C LEU A 175 -2.03 -4.64 -8.27
N VAL A 176 -3.01 -3.85 -8.72
CA VAL A 176 -4.43 -4.22 -8.74
C VAL A 176 -4.73 -5.26 -9.80
N ASN A 177 -4.02 -5.22 -10.93
CA ASN A 177 -4.19 -6.19 -12.01
C ASN A 177 -2.85 -6.51 -12.68
N ILE A 178 -2.21 -7.60 -12.23
CA ILE A 178 -0.91 -8.03 -12.74
C ILE A 178 -0.86 -8.27 -14.25
N HIS A 179 -1.98 -8.66 -14.89
CA HIS A 179 -1.99 -8.91 -16.32
C HIS A 179 -1.93 -7.62 -17.15
N GLN A 180 -2.53 -6.54 -16.65
CA GLN A 180 -2.51 -5.23 -17.29
C GLN A 180 -1.24 -4.45 -16.92
N GLU A 181 -0.69 -4.73 -15.74
CA GLU A 181 0.40 -3.95 -15.13
C GLU A 181 1.76 -4.68 -15.18
N PHE A 182 1.89 -5.69 -16.03
CA PHE A 182 3.10 -6.52 -16.10
C PHE A 182 4.38 -5.71 -16.42
N ALA A 183 4.27 -4.64 -17.20
CA ALA A 183 5.39 -3.75 -17.51
C ALA A 183 5.97 -3.07 -16.25
N ILE A 184 5.11 -2.71 -15.29
CA ILE A 184 5.51 -2.12 -14.01
C ILE A 184 6.34 -3.11 -13.19
N LEU A 185 5.95 -4.39 -13.18
CA LEU A 185 6.74 -5.43 -12.55
C LEU A 185 8.13 -5.56 -13.19
N GLN A 186 8.24 -5.47 -14.52
CA GLN A 186 9.54 -5.53 -15.20
C GLN A 186 10.43 -4.35 -14.79
N HIS A 187 9.91 -3.13 -14.75
CA HIS A 187 10.68 -1.96 -14.30
C HIS A 187 11.24 -2.13 -12.88
N ILE A 188 10.40 -2.60 -11.93
CA ILE A 188 10.87 -2.86 -10.57
C ILE A 188 11.95 -3.96 -10.57
N ARG A 189 11.76 -5.02 -11.34
CA ARG A 189 12.74 -6.10 -11.42
C ARG A 189 14.08 -5.61 -11.97
N ASP A 190 14.07 -4.76 -12.99
CA ASP A 190 15.28 -4.21 -13.58
C ASP A 190 16.03 -3.32 -12.57
N VAL A 191 15.31 -2.40 -11.91
CA VAL A 191 15.89 -1.50 -10.90
C VAL A 191 16.45 -2.30 -9.72
N PHE A 192 15.74 -3.31 -9.23
CA PHE A 192 16.14 -4.12 -8.08
C PHE A 192 16.92 -5.39 -8.46
N LYS A 193 17.45 -5.50 -9.69
CA LYS A 193 18.28 -6.63 -10.15
C LYS A 193 17.65 -8.00 -9.87
N HIS A 194 16.34 -8.10 -10.11
CA HIS A 194 15.49 -9.27 -9.88
C HIS A 194 15.38 -9.75 -8.42
N ALA A 195 15.85 -8.97 -7.43
CA ALA A 195 15.66 -9.22 -6.01
C ALA A 195 14.24 -8.83 -5.57
N THR A 196 13.25 -9.53 -6.14
CA THR A 196 11.81 -9.28 -5.96
C THR A 196 11.09 -10.55 -5.55
N VAL A 197 10.02 -10.42 -4.76
CA VAL A 197 9.07 -11.50 -4.43
C VAL A 197 7.66 -11.05 -4.75
N CYS A 198 6.96 -11.83 -5.57
CA CYS A 198 5.57 -11.63 -5.91
C CYS A 198 4.66 -12.43 -4.97
N ILE A 199 3.61 -11.80 -4.46
CA ILE A 199 2.68 -12.40 -3.49
C ILE A 199 1.25 -12.20 -4.02
N PRO A 200 0.66 -13.23 -4.66
CA PRO A 200 -0.72 -13.16 -5.09
C PRO A 200 -1.67 -13.01 -3.91
N VAL A 201 -2.62 -12.08 -4.00
CA VAL A 201 -3.62 -11.86 -2.95
C VAL A 201 -4.80 -12.81 -3.17
N PRO A 202 -5.12 -13.71 -2.21
CA PRO A 202 -6.14 -14.73 -2.42
C PRO A 202 -7.54 -14.15 -2.68
N GLY A 203 -8.13 -14.51 -3.82
CA GLY A 203 -9.49 -14.11 -4.20
C GLY A 203 -9.60 -12.74 -4.88
N SER A 204 -8.48 -12.18 -5.33
CA SER A 204 -8.41 -10.95 -6.14
C SER A 204 -7.35 -11.07 -7.24
N ALA A 205 -7.39 -10.16 -8.22
CA ALA A 205 -6.32 -10.02 -9.22
C ALA A 205 -5.07 -9.31 -8.65
N ASN A 206 -5.15 -8.80 -7.41
CA ASN A 206 -4.06 -8.07 -6.81
C ASN A 206 -2.81 -8.94 -6.63
N MET A 207 -1.65 -8.35 -6.92
CA MET A 207 -0.33 -8.91 -6.70
C MET A 207 0.46 -7.92 -5.85
N ILE A 208 0.96 -8.37 -4.70
CA ILE A 208 1.93 -7.57 -3.94
C ILE A 208 3.33 -7.90 -4.42
N VAL A 209 4.13 -6.89 -4.75
CA VAL A 209 5.52 -7.05 -5.12
C VAL A 209 6.38 -6.47 -4.01
N LEU A 210 7.24 -7.30 -3.41
CA LEU A 210 8.29 -6.83 -2.51
C LEU A 210 9.61 -6.77 -3.27
N ALA A 211 10.38 -5.69 -3.11
CA ALA A 211 11.68 -5.52 -3.73
C ALA A 211 12.71 -4.97 -2.74
N CYS A 212 13.95 -5.42 -2.85
CA CYS A 212 15.04 -5.02 -1.96
C CYS A 212 16.38 -5.12 -2.70
N SER A 213 17.33 -4.22 -2.42
CA SER A 213 18.67 -4.30 -3.01
C SER A 213 19.48 -5.54 -2.58
N SER A 214 19.03 -6.24 -1.52
CA SER A 214 19.62 -7.49 -1.05
C SER A 214 18.62 -8.64 -1.14
N GLN A 215 18.80 -9.51 -2.14
CA GLN A 215 17.96 -10.71 -2.29
C GLN A 215 18.03 -11.62 -1.06
N THR A 216 19.22 -11.83 -0.49
CA THR A 216 19.39 -12.64 0.72
C THR A 216 18.59 -12.09 1.91
N HIS A 217 18.60 -10.77 2.10
CA HIS A 217 17.81 -10.13 3.14
C HIS A 217 16.31 -10.31 2.89
N LEU A 218 15.86 -10.09 1.64
CA LEU A 218 14.47 -10.28 1.27
C LEU A 218 14.00 -11.72 1.51
N MET A 219 14.77 -12.73 1.08
CA MET A 219 14.43 -14.13 1.32
C MET A 219 14.36 -14.45 2.82
N SER A 220 15.30 -13.94 3.62
CA SER A 220 15.30 -14.12 5.07
C SER A 220 14.05 -13.52 5.72
N LEU A 221 13.63 -12.33 5.29
CA LEU A 221 12.39 -11.71 5.77
C LEU A 221 11.17 -12.59 5.47
N ILE A 222 11.06 -13.10 4.24
CA ILE A 222 9.93 -13.96 3.83
C ILE A 222 9.88 -15.22 4.70
N GLN A 223 11.04 -15.85 4.96
CA GLN A 223 11.15 -17.06 5.79
C GLN A 223 10.82 -16.83 7.27
N GLN A 224 11.03 -15.61 7.79
CA GLN A 224 10.64 -15.25 9.16
C GLN A 224 9.13 -15.08 9.34
N SER A 225 8.38 -14.88 8.25
CA SER A 225 6.94 -14.66 8.31
C SER A 225 6.17 -15.96 8.51
N PRO A 226 5.40 -16.13 9.60
CA PRO A 226 4.53 -17.30 9.75
C PRO A 226 3.35 -17.30 8.76
N HIS A 227 3.09 -16.15 8.12
CA HIS A 227 1.97 -15.93 7.20
C HIS A 227 2.36 -16.08 5.72
N LEU A 228 3.64 -16.19 5.41
CA LEU A 228 4.11 -16.49 4.05
C LEU A 228 4.59 -17.93 4.04
N LYS A 229 3.80 -18.81 3.43
CA LYS A 229 4.20 -20.20 3.24
C LYS A 229 4.67 -20.39 1.81
N THR A 230 5.77 -21.13 1.69
CA THR A 230 6.29 -21.67 0.43
C THR A 230 6.82 -20.58 -0.51
N LEU A 231 8.14 -20.50 -0.62
CA LEU A 231 8.82 -19.74 -1.66
C LEU A 231 8.99 -20.67 -2.88
N ILE A 232 8.38 -20.31 -4.00
CA ILE A 232 8.49 -21.06 -5.26
C ILE A 232 9.12 -20.16 -6.33
N TRP A 233 9.75 -20.78 -7.31
CA TRP A 233 10.21 -20.09 -8.51
C TRP A 233 9.19 -20.26 -9.63
N ASP A 234 8.82 -19.14 -10.25
CA ASP A 234 7.96 -19.06 -11.42
C ASP A 234 8.75 -18.43 -12.59
N GLY A 235 8.58 -18.97 -13.80
CA GLY A 235 9.33 -18.53 -14.98
C GLY A 235 8.97 -17.11 -15.45
N VAL A 236 7.80 -16.60 -15.07
CA VAL A 236 7.28 -15.29 -15.47
C VAL A 236 7.43 -14.27 -14.34
N PHE A 237 7.09 -14.65 -13.12
CA PHE A 237 7.05 -13.75 -11.96
C PHE A 237 8.29 -13.83 -11.06
N GLY A 238 9.21 -14.76 -11.32
CA GLY A 238 10.39 -15.02 -10.48
C GLY A 238 10.00 -15.66 -9.15
N TYR A 239 10.60 -15.22 -8.05
CA TYR A 239 10.21 -15.75 -6.74
C TYR A 239 8.78 -15.36 -6.38
N MET A 240 7.97 -16.34 -6.01
CA MET A 240 6.63 -16.13 -5.50
C MET A 240 6.50 -16.71 -4.09
N ALA A 241 5.73 -16.03 -3.25
CA ALA A 241 5.34 -16.54 -1.94
C ALA A 241 3.81 -16.55 -1.80
N ARG A 242 3.26 -17.53 -1.09
CA ARG A 242 1.82 -17.61 -0.84
C ARG A 242 1.48 -17.06 0.54
N PHE A 243 0.52 -16.14 0.58
CA PHE A 243 -0.04 -15.65 1.82
C PHE A 243 -1.08 -16.64 2.39
N VAL A 244 -1.01 -16.92 3.70
CA VAL A 244 -1.84 -17.94 4.40
C VAL A 244 -2.50 -17.37 5.65
#